data_AF-A0A1Q3VP52-F1
#
_entry.id   AF-A0A1Q3VP52-F1
#
_cell.length_a   1.000
_cell.length_b   1.000
_cell.length_c   1.000
_cell.angle_alpha   90.00
_cell.angle_beta   90.00
_cell.angle_gamma   90.00
#
_symmetry.space_group_name_H-M   'P 1'
#
loop_
_entity.id
_entity.type
_entity.pdbx_description
1 polymer ?
#
loop_
_entity_poly.entity_id
_entity_poly.type
_entity_poly.pdbx_seq_one_letter_code
_entity_poly.pdbx_strand_id
1 'polypeptide(L)'
;MTLFILLATVLLALVLALIVPPLWKKRGAGVSDAEGREANLAVFRNQLAELERERDEGSLAAAEFEQAQGELRRRLLEEVSSASTAAPEGRTAPSRKTAIALIFVLPLLAAAGYAQFGTPRAFDPLAAAQAPSLAPEKIQGMIDGLSKHLQDNPGDTESWLMLARANLSLERHSEAAAAYGKVEDAMGGDPDYLTSYADLLAMLAGGKLSGKPLDLIEKALRIDPEHVLGLWLAGTAAYNRNDYAGAAGYWERAIKVLPPDSEDARMLGESAAEAKRRATLKIDPAQTVAGKVELSPKLATQAAPDDTVFIFARPADGTRVPLAVARVRVADLPYAFVLDDSTAMTPERSISGESRVIVEARVSRTGNAIAKDGDLQSEALTTRVGERSLRLKINRIVRRPAPGA
;
A
#
# COMPACT_ATOMS: atom_id res chain seq x y z
N MET A 1 -3.18 -14.55 -20.91
CA MET A 1 -2.86 -14.59 -22.36
C MET A 1 -3.84 -13.73 -23.17
N THR A 2 -5.15 -14.01 -23.11
CA THR A 2 -6.17 -13.28 -23.89
C THR A 2 -6.29 -11.80 -23.51
N LEU A 3 -6.23 -11.45 -22.22
CA LEU A 3 -6.42 -10.07 -21.77
C LEU A 3 -5.32 -9.11 -22.26
N PHE A 4 -4.04 -9.48 -22.16
CA PHE A 4 -2.93 -8.63 -22.62
C PHE A 4 -2.96 -8.42 -24.14
N ILE A 5 -3.12 -9.49 -24.92
CA ILE A 5 -3.21 -9.41 -26.39
C ILE A 5 -4.47 -8.63 -26.79
N LEU A 6 -5.58 -8.80 -26.06
CA LEU A 6 -6.81 -8.05 -26.28
C LEU A 6 -6.60 -6.56 -25.98
N LEU A 7 -5.97 -6.20 -24.87
CA LEU A 7 -5.67 -4.80 -24.54
C LEU A 7 -4.72 -4.16 -25.57
N ALA A 8 -3.66 -4.88 -25.98
CA ALA A 8 -2.71 -4.39 -26.97
C ALA A 8 -3.34 -4.23 -28.37
N THR A 9 -4.20 -5.17 -28.79
CA THR A 9 -4.92 -5.06 -30.07
C THR A 9 -5.99 -3.98 -30.04
N VAL A 10 -6.70 -3.80 -28.92
CA VAL A 10 -7.65 -2.70 -28.71
C VAL A 10 -6.94 -1.34 -28.78
N LEU A 11 -5.79 -1.21 -28.12
CA LEU A 11 -5.00 0.03 -28.15
C LEU A 11 -4.52 0.35 -29.58
N LEU A 12 -4.00 -0.66 -30.29
CA LEU A 12 -3.56 -0.50 -31.69
C LEU A 12 -4.72 -0.13 -32.61
N ALA A 13 -5.90 -0.74 -32.43
CA ALA A 13 -7.10 -0.41 -33.17
C ALA A 13 -7.57 1.02 -32.90
N LEU A 14 -7.47 1.50 -31.65
CA LEU A 14 -7.83 2.86 -31.26
C LEU A 14 -6.90 3.90 -31.90
N VAL A 15 -5.59 3.62 -31.95
CA VAL A 15 -4.62 4.48 -32.64
C VAL A 15 -4.91 4.55 -34.14
N LEU A 16 -5.18 3.41 -34.79
CA LEU A 16 -5.56 3.37 -36.20
C LEU A 16 -6.90 4.09 -36.46
N ALA A 17 -7.88 3.93 -35.56
CA ALA A 17 -9.17 4.61 -35.65
C ALA A 17 -9.05 6.14 -35.50
N LEU A 18 -8.04 6.66 -34.80
CA LEU A 18 -7.77 8.09 -34.71
C LEU A 18 -7.09 8.62 -35.99
N ILE A 19 -6.15 7.86 -36.55
CA ILE A 19 -5.26 8.31 -37.62
C ILE A 19 -5.86 8.12 -39.02
N VAL A 20 -6.60 7.02 -39.27
CA VAL A 20 -7.08 6.66 -40.61
C VAL A 20 -8.23 7.54 -41.12
N PRO A 21 -9.27 7.88 -40.33
CA PRO A 21 -10.38 8.71 -40.80
C PRO A 21 -10.00 10.10 -41.37
N PRO A 22 -9.10 10.90 -40.75
CA PRO A 22 -8.69 12.18 -41.32
C PRO A 22 -7.88 12.03 -42.62
N LEU A 23 -7.23 10.88 -42.83
CA LEU A 23 -6.47 10.58 -44.06
C LEU A 23 -7.36 10.02 -45.19
N TRP A 24 -8.56 9.52 -44.87
CA TRP A 24 -9.52 9.00 -45.86
C TRP A 24 -10.55 10.03 -46.33
N LYS A 25 -10.85 11.04 -45.51
CA LYS A 25 -11.69 12.16 -45.93
C LYS A 25 -10.92 13.00 -46.96
N LYS A 26 -11.25 12.85 -48.25
CA LYS A 26 -10.90 13.83 -49.28
C LYS A 26 -11.42 15.18 -48.79
N ARG A 27 -10.52 16.12 -48.48
CA ARG A 27 -10.88 17.54 -48.35
C ARG A 27 -11.26 17.99 -49.76
N GLY A 28 -12.54 17.86 -50.11
CA GLY A 28 -13.07 18.32 -51.38
C GLY A 28 -12.98 19.84 -51.39
N ALA A 29 -11.95 20.37 -52.07
CA ALA A 29 -11.65 21.80 -52.20
C ALA A 29 -12.69 22.60 -53.02
N GLY A 30 -13.97 22.17 -53.03
CA GLY A 30 -15.02 22.80 -53.82
C GLY A 30 -16.33 23.08 -53.07
N VAL A 31 -16.58 22.45 -51.92
CA VAL A 31 -17.84 22.65 -51.17
C VAL A 31 -17.72 23.80 -50.17
N SER A 32 -16.56 23.98 -49.52
CA SER A 32 -16.33 25.09 -48.58
C SER A 32 -16.31 26.46 -49.24
N ASP A 33 -15.83 26.55 -50.49
CA ASP A 33 -15.76 27.81 -51.23
C ASP A 33 -17.12 28.21 -51.81
N ALA A 34 -18.02 27.26 -52.07
CA ALA A 34 -19.37 27.53 -52.55
C ALA A 34 -20.28 27.98 -51.39
N GLU A 35 -20.24 27.28 -50.25
CA GLU A 35 -20.98 27.65 -49.04
C GLU A 35 -20.48 28.98 -48.45
N GLY A 36 -19.17 29.23 -48.46
CA GLY A 36 -18.59 30.52 -48.05
C GLY A 36 -19.01 31.68 -48.97
N ARG A 37 -19.08 31.46 -50.29
CA ARG A 37 -19.56 32.47 -51.26
C ARG A 37 -21.03 32.83 -51.05
N GLU A 38 -21.88 31.83 -50.78
CA GLU A 38 -23.30 32.07 -50.53
C GLU A 38 -23.52 32.83 -49.22
N ALA A 39 -22.77 32.49 -48.16
CA ALA A 39 -22.80 33.22 -46.89
C ALA A 39 -22.31 34.67 -47.04
N ASN A 40 -21.21 34.91 -47.76
CA ASN A 40 -20.69 36.26 -47.97
C ASN A 40 -21.68 37.11 -48.79
N LEU A 41 -22.27 36.55 -49.86
CA LEU A 41 -23.31 37.23 -50.65
C LEU A 41 -24.55 37.60 -49.83
N ALA A 42 -24.95 36.75 -48.87
CA ALA A 42 -26.07 37.04 -47.99
C ALA A 42 -25.79 38.25 -47.07
N VAL A 43 -24.56 38.37 -46.56
CA VAL A 43 -24.15 39.52 -45.74
C VAL A 43 -24.20 40.82 -46.55
N PHE A 44 -23.69 40.83 -47.78
CA PHE A 44 -23.74 42.00 -48.66
C PHE A 44 -25.18 42.43 -48.99
N ARG A 45 -26.10 41.48 -49.22
CA ARG A 45 -27.52 41.78 -49.47
C ARG A 45 -28.18 42.45 -48.26
N ASN A 46 -27.89 41.96 -47.06
CA ASN A 46 -28.44 42.54 -45.83
C ASN A 46 -27.90 43.96 -45.59
N GLN A 47 -26.61 44.21 -45.85
CA GLN A 47 -26.02 45.54 -45.71
C GLN A 47 -26.62 46.56 -46.69
N LEU A 48 -26.95 46.13 -47.92
CA LEU A 48 -27.61 46.99 -48.89
C LEU A 48 -29.03 47.36 -48.45
N ALA A 49 -29.79 46.38 -47.95
CA ALA A 49 -31.15 46.59 -47.46
C ALA A 49 -31.18 47.54 -46.25
N GLU A 50 -30.18 47.46 -45.36
CA GLU A 50 -30.07 48.38 -44.22
C GLU A 50 -29.80 49.82 -44.68
N LEU A 51 -28.87 50.03 -45.62
CA LEU A 51 -28.60 51.36 -46.18
C LEU A 51 -29.82 51.96 -46.89
N GLU A 52 -30.59 51.13 -47.61
CA GLU A 52 -31.83 51.56 -48.26
C GLU A 52 -32.87 52.00 -47.25
N ARG A 53 -32.98 51.25 -46.14
CA ARG A 53 -33.88 51.58 -45.04
C ARG A 53 -33.48 52.87 -44.33
N GLU A 54 -32.20 53.08 -44.04
CA GLU A 54 -31.70 54.31 -43.42
C GLU A 54 -31.95 55.55 -44.32
N ARG A 55 -31.79 55.39 -45.64
CA ARG A 55 -32.16 56.44 -46.61
C ARG A 55 -33.66 56.73 -46.56
N ASP A 56 -34.50 55.70 -46.55
CA ASP A 56 -35.96 55.84 -46.57
C ASP A 56 -36.51 56.42 -45.25
N GLU A 57 -35.85 56.12 -44.12
CA GLU A 57 -36.12 56.71 -42.80
C GLU A 57 -35.55 58.15 -42.67
N GLY A 58 -34.80 58.62 -43.67
CA GLY A 58 -34.21 59.96 -43.72
C GLY A 58 -33.01 60.17 -42.79
N SER A 59 -32.45 59.08 -42.23
CA SER A 59 -31.26 59.13 -41.37
C SER A 59 -29.96 59.22 -42.17
N LEU A 60 -29.98 58.85 -43.46
CA LEU A 60 -28.83 58.90 -44.38
C LEU A 60 -29.12 59.82 -45.57
N ALA A 61 -28.23 60.78 -45.84
CA ALA A 61 -28.40 61.68 -46.98
C ALA A 61 -28.19 60.95 -48.32
N ALA A 62 -28.90 61.35 -49.38
CA ALA A 62 -28.84 60.68 -50.69
C ALA A 62 -27.41 60.59 -51.28
N ALA A 63 -26.59 61.61 -51.06
CA ALA A 63 -25.19 61.60 -51.51
C ALA A 63 -24.32 60.60 -50.73
N GLU A 64 -24.58 60.45 -49.43
CA GLU A 64 -23.86 59.49 -48.57
C GLU A 64 -24.27 58.05 -48.88
N PHE A 65 -25.56 57.82 -49.18
CA PHE A 65 -26.07 56.54 -49.65
C PHE A 65 -25.38 56.09 -50.95
N GLU A 66 -25.28 56.96 -51.95
CA GLU A 66 -24.60 56.65 -53.22
C GLU A 66 -23.11 56.33 -53.01
N GLN A 67 -22.43 57.05 -52.12
CA GLN A 67 -21.03 56.78 -51.79
C GLN A 67 -20.87 55.42 -51.09
N ALA A 68 -21.67 55.14 -50.06
CA ALA A 68 -21.64 53.88 -49.32
C ALA A 68 -21.97 52.68 -50.22
N GLN A 69 -22.96 52.83 -51.10
CA GLN A 69 -23.33 51.82 -52.09
C GLN A 69 -22.20 51.56 -53.10
N GLY A 70 -21.49 52.61 -53.53
CA GLY A 70 -20.33 52.51 -54.42
C GLY A 70 -19.17 51.72 -53.80
N GLU A 71 -18.82 52.01 -52.54
CA GLU A 71 -17.77 51.27 -51.83
C GLU A 71 -18.14 49.80 -51.62
N LEU A 72 -19.40 49.52 -51.27
CA LEU A 72 -19.89 48.17 -51.05
C LEU A 72 -19.81 47.32 -52.35
N ARG A 73 -20.19 47.89 -53.49
CA ARG A 73 -20.06 47.24 -54.81
C ARG A 73 -18.60 46.97 -55.18
N ARG A 74 -17.68 47.89 -54.87
CA ARG A 74 -16.26 47.72 -55.15
C ARG A 74 -15.65 46.57 -54.34
N ARG A 75 -15.99 46.47 -53.04
CA ARG A 75 -15.55 45.36 -52.18
C ARG A 75 -16.06 44.01 -52.67
N LEU A 76 -17.33 43.95 -53.10
CA LEU A 76 -17.91 42.73 -53.67
C LEU A 76 -17.17 42.30 -54.95
N LEU A 77 -16.82 43.25 -55.82
CA LEU A 77 -16.06 42.96 -57.03
C LEU A 77 -14.63 42.46 -56.72
N GLU A 78 -13.95 43.07 -55.74
CA GLU A 78 -12.62 42.63 -55.28
C GLU A 78 -12.66 41.21 -54.68
N GLU A 79 -13.71 40.87 -53.94
CA GLU A 79 -13.86 39.54 -53.34
C GLU A 79 -14.20 38.45 -54.37
N VAL A 80 -15.08 38.75 -55.34
CA VAL A 80 -15.41 37.82 -56.44
C VAL A 80 -14.22 37.60 -57.38
N SER A 81 -13.39 38.63 -57.62
CA SER A 81 -12.20 38.52 -58.47
C SER A 81 -11.01 37.86 -57.77
N SER A 82 -10.83 38.10 -56.47
CA SER A 82 -9.82 37.41 -55.64
C SER A 82 -10.10 35.90 -55.53
N ALA A 83 -11.37 35.50 -55.49
CA ALA A 83 -11.78 34.10 -55.48
C ALA A 83 -11.47 33.33 -56.78
N SER A 84 -11.24 34.03 -57.91
CA SER A 84 -10.93 33.40 -59.21
C SER A 84 -9.42 33.19 -59.45
N THR A 85 -8.56 33.77 -58.60
CA THR A 85 -7.09 33.78 -58.80
C THR A 85 -6.33 32.93 -57.78
N ALA A 86 -7.01 32.35 -56.79
CA ALA A 86 -6.40 31.46 -55.80
C ALA A 86 -6.42 29.99 -56.26
N ALA A 87 -5.58 29.64 -57.24
CA ALA A 87 -5.19 28.24 -57.45
C ALA A 87 -4.17 27.85 -56.36
N PRO A 88 -4.44 26.88 -55.47
CA PRO A 88 -3.44 26.47 -54.49
C PRO A 88 -2.49 25.45 -55.14
N GLU A 89 -1.28 25.92 -55.44
CA GLU A 89 -0.12 25.07 -55.68
C GLU A 89 0.22 24.23 -54.42
N GLY A 90 0.52 22.94 -54.63
CA GLY A 90 1.71 22.35 -54.01
C GLY A 90 1.66 21.92 -52.53
N ARG A 91 0.53 21.53 -51.95
CA ARG A 91 0.54 20.68 -50.73
C ARG A 91 -0.10 19.33 -51.04
N THR A 92 0.72 18.32 -51.32
CA THR A 92 0.27 16.94 -51.48
C THR A 92 -0.36 16.47 -50.18
N ALA A 93 -1.69 16.51 -50.11
CA ALA A 93 -2.43 15.87 -49.04
C ALA A 93 -2.00 14.39 -48.97
N PRO A 94 -1.74 13.83 -47.77
CA PRO A 94 -1.33 12.44 -47.63
C PRO A 94 -2.36 11.53 -48.33
N SER A 95 -1.91 10.81 -49.36
CA SER A 95 -2.80 10.04 -50.22
C SER A 95 -3.37 8.83 -49.48
N ARG A 96 -4.49 8.26 -49.95
CA ARG A 96 -5.02 6.99 -49.42
C ARG A 96 -3.98 5.87 -49.32
N LYS A 97 -2.89 5.94 -50.09
CA LYS A 97 -1.76 5.01 -50.01
C LYS A 97 -0.99 5.11 -48.69
N THR A 98 -0.85 6.29 -48.07
CA THR A 98 -0.18 6.43 -46.76
C THR A 98 -1.05 5.87 -45.64
N ALA A 99 -2.37 6.05 -45.69
CA ALA A 99 -3.30 5.42 -44.75
C ALA A 99 -3.23 3.89 -44.84
N ILE A 100 -3.23 3.34 -46.06
CA ILE A 100 -3.08 1.89 -46.27
C ILE A 100 -1.72 1.40 -45.76
N ALA A 101 -0.63 2.13 -46.05
CA ALA A 101 0.70 1.78 -45.54
C ALA A 101 0.74 1.74 -44.01
N LEU A 102 0.14 2.71 -43.33
CA LEU A 102 0.10 2.75 -41.85
C LEU A 102 -0.69 1.58 -41.24
N ILE A 103 -1.77 1.12 -41.88
CA ILE A 103 -2.55 -0.03 -41.42
C ILE A 103 -1.71 -1.31 -41.37
N PHE A 104 -0.73 -1.49 -42.27
CA PHE A 104 0.11 -2.70 -42.30
C PHE A 104 1.45 -2.51 -41.61
N VAL A 105 2.10 -1.35 -41.80
CA VAL A 105 3.43 -1.09 -41.25
C VAL A 105 3.39 -0.95 -39.73
N LEU A 106 2.35 -0.32 -39.17
CA LEU A 106 2.28 -0.07 -37.74
C LEU A 106 2.11 -1.37 -36.92
N PRO A 107 1.20 -2.31 -37.26
CA PRO A 107 1.15 -3.61 -36.60
C PRO A 107 2.43 -4.43 -36.79
N LEU A 108 3.07 -4.34 -37.97
CA LEU A 108 4.28 -5.09 -38.26
C LEU A 108 5.47 -4.59 -37.42
N LEU A 109 5.62 -3.27 -37.28
CA LEU A 109 6.61 -2.65 -36.40
C LEU A 109 6.33 -2.97 -34.93
N ALA A 110 5.07 -2.95 -34.49
CA ALA A 110 4.70 -3.34 -33.15
C ALA A 110 5.05 -4.81 -32.86
N ALA A 111 4.75 -5.71 -33.81
CA ALA A 111 5.10 -7.12 -33.70
C ALA A 111 6.62 -7.35 -33.70
N ALA A 112 7.38 -6.65 -34.55
CA ALA A 112 8.84 -6.73 -34.60
C ALA A 112 9.49 -6.16 -33.32
N GLY A 113 9.03 -5.01 -32.83
CA GLY A 113 9.50 -4.43 -31.57
C GLY A 113 9.21 -5.35 -30.39
N TYR A 114 8.04 -5.98 -30.35
CA TYR A 114 7.71 -6.97 -29.35
C TYR A 114 8.58 -8.24 -29.46
N ALA A 115 8.92 -8.68 -30.67
CA ALA A 115 9.82 -9.81 -30.87
C ALA A 115 11.26 -9.50 -30.42
N GLN A 116 11.70 -8.24 -30.52
CA GLN A 116 13.07 -7.83 -30.19
C GLN A 116 13.26 -7.42 -28.72
N PHE A 117 12.26 -6.76 -28.12
CA PHE A 117 12.34 -6.24 -26.74
C PHE A 117 11.40 -6.94 -25.76
N GLY A 118 10.40 -7.66 -26.26
CA GLY A 118 9.48 -8.42 -25.42
C GLY A 118 10.03 -9.80 -25.06
N THR A 119 9.26 -10.53 -24.26
CA THR A 119 9.54 -11.93 -23.89
C THR A 119 8.48 -12.85 -24.49
N PRO A 120 8.56 -13.21 -25.80
CA PRO A 120 7.56 -14.06 -26.45
C PRO A 120 7.38 -15.43 -25.76
N ARG A 121 8.47 -15.93 -25.16
CA ARG A 121 8.51 -17.21 -24.43
C ARG A 121 7.80 -17.19 -23.08
N ALA A 122 7.50 -16.03 -22.51
CA ALA A 122 6.80 -15.93 -21.21
C ALA A 122 5.34 -16.44 -21.26
N PHE A 123 4.81 -16.70 -22.47
CA PHE A 123 3.43 -17.10 -22.69
C PHE A 123 3.26 -18.56 -23.11
N ASP A 124 4.36 -19.28 -23.33
CA ASP A 124 4.31 -20.71 -23.58
C ASP A 124 4.19 -21.42 -22.22
N PRO A 125 3.07 -22.10 -21.90
CA PRO A 125 2.92 -22.81 -20.63
C PRO A 125 3.97 -23.91 -20.45
N LEU A 126 4.54 -24.46 -21.52
CA LEU A 126 5.70 -25.36 -21.46
C LEU A 126 7.01 -24.60 -21.19
N ALA A 127 7.19 -23.38 -21.70
CA ALA A 127 8.37 -22.55 -21.41
C ALA A 127 8.27 -21.78 -20.08
N ALA A 128 7.08 -21.64 -19.49
CA ALA A 128 6.88 -21.17 -18.12
C ALA A 128 7.08 -22.31 -17.11
N ALA A 129 6.72 -23.55 -17.49
CA ALA A 129 7.04 -24.76 -16.73
C ALA A 129 8.51 -25.23 -16.90
N GLN A 130 9.16 -24.90 -18.02
CA GLN A 130 10.58 -25.11 -18.32
C GLN A 130 11.41 -23.82 -18.23
N ALA A 131 10.81 -22.71 -17.79
CA ALA A 131 11.60 -21.60 -17.31
C ALA A 131 12.52 -22.23 -16.27
N PRO A 132 13.85 -22.00 -16.31
CA PRO A 132 14.69 -22.54 -15.27
C PRO A 132 14.14 -21.95 -13.97
N SER A 133 13.34 -22.74 -13.23
CA SER A 133 13.48 -22.71 -11.79
C SER A 133 14.98 -22.86 -11.65
N LEU A 134 15.62 -21.81 -11.15
CA LEU A 134 16.99 -21.94 -10.70
C LEU A 134 16.87 -23.03 -9.65
N ALA A 135 17.15 -24.28 -10.06
CA ALA A 135 17.00 -25.42 -9.20
C ALA A 135 17.76 -25.08 -7.92
N PRO A 136 17.25 -25.40 -6.72
CA PRO A 136 17.90 -25.01 -5.47
C PRO A 136 19.41 -25.30 -5.47
N GLU A 137 19.85 -26.35 -6.16
CA GLU A 137 21.26 -26.72 -6.36
C GLU A 137 22.05 -25.69 -7.21
N LYS A 138 21.42 -25.08 -8.21
CA LYS A 138 22.02 -24.06 -9.07
C LYS A 138 22.15 -22.73 -8.33
N ILE A 139 21.16 -22.36 -7.51
CA ILE A 139 21.25 -21.19 -6.62
C ILE A 139 22.36 -21.43 -5.57
N GLN A 140 22.45 -22.65 -5.04
CA GLN A 140 23.51 -23.02 -4.11
C GLN A 140 24.90 -22.84 -4.74
N GLY A 141 25.13 -23.35 -5.95
CA GLY A 141 26.42 -23.18 -6.63
C GLY A 141 26.78 -21.71 -6.91
N MET A 142 25.77 -20.86 -7.18
CA MET A 142 25.97 -19.41 -7.30
C MET A 142 26.35 -18.76 -5.96
N ILE A 143 25.69 -19.17 -4.87
CA ILE A 143 26.02 -18.72 -3.51
C ILE A 143 27.45 -19.12 -3.13
N ASP A 144 27.88 -20.34 -3.45
CA ASP A 144 29.22 -20.82 -3.13
C ASP A 144 30.29 -20.04 -3.91
N GLY A 145 30.05 -19.80 -5.21
CA GLY A 145 30.92 -18.99 -6.05
C GLY A 145 31.01 -17.53 -5.58
N LEU A 146 29.86 -16.94 -5.24
CA LEU A 146 29.79 -15.58 -4.72
C LEU A 146 30.46 -15.45 -3.35
N SER A 147 30.28 -16.44 -2.48
CA SER A 147 30.95 -16.50 -1.17
C SER A 147 32.46 -16.57 -1.32
N LYS A 148 32.98 -17.31 -2.31
CA LYS A 148 34.42 -17.36 -2.62
C LYS A 148 34.94 -16.02 -3.14
N HIS A 149 34.22 -15.37 -4.07
CA HIS A 149 34.57 -14.04 -4.57
C HIS A 149 34.66 -13.00 -3.42
N LEU A 150 33.72 -13.07 -2.48
CA LEU A 150 33.66 -12.20 -1.31
C LEU A 150 34.73 -12.48 -0.26
N GLN A 151 35.34 -13.67 -0.25
CA GLN A 151 36.54 -13.93 0.58
C GLN A 151 37.74 -13.13 0.07
N ASP A 152 37.91 -13.07 -1.25
CA ASP A 152 38.99 -12.32 -1.89
C ASP A 152 38.67 -10.81 -1.95
N ASN A 153 37.38 -10.43 -2.00
CA ASN A 153 36.90 -9.05 -2.14
C ASN A 153 35.88 -8.68 -1.04
N PRO A 154 36.30 -8.53 0.23
CA PRO A 154 35.38 -8.31 1.35
C PRO A 154 34.68 -6.95 1.33
N GLY A 155 35.17 -5.98 0.55
CA GLY A 155 34.57 -4.64 0.42
C GLY A 155 33.54 -4.52 -0.71
N ASP A 156 33.24 -5.59 -1.45
CA ASP A 156 32.30 -5.57 -2.56
C ASP A 156 30.84 -5.58 -2.04
N THR A 157 30.32 -4.37 -1.81
CA THR A 157 28.97 -4.14 -1.29
C THR A 157 27.87 -4.77 -2.16
N GLU A 158 28.01 -4.67 -3.48
CA GLU A 158 27.00 -5.19 -4.42
C GLU A 158 26.93 -6.73 -4.32
N SER A 159 28.09 -7.39 -4.32
CA SER A 159 28.18 -8.84 -4.16
C SER A 159 27.62 -9.31 -2.81
N TRP A 160 27.84 -8.57 -1.71
CA TRP A 160 27.24 -8.90 -0.41
C TRP A 160 25.71 -8.77 -0.41
N LEU A 161 25.16 -7.74 -1.07
CA LEU A 161 23.70 -7.58 -1.20
C LEU A 161 23.09 -8.68 -2.09
N MET A 162 23.77 -9.07 -3.16
CA MET A 162 23.38 -10.21 -3.98
C MET A 162 23.37 -11.50 -3.16
N LEU A 163 24.37 -11.72 -2.32
CA LEU A 163 24.45 -12.87 -1.43
C LEU A 163 23.29 -12.86 -0.43
N ALA A 164 22.97 -11.70 0.15
CA ALA A 164 21.83 -11.56 1.05
C ALA A 164 20.51 -11.92 0.36
N ARG A 165 20.26 -11.39 -0.84
CA ARG A 165 19.04 -11.68 -1.63
C ARG A 165 18.96 -13.15 -2.04
N ALA A 166 20.09 -13.75 -2.44
CA ALA A 166 20.14 -15.18 -2.77
C ALA A 166 19.79 -16.05 -1.56
N ASN A 167 20.31 -15.72 -0.37
CA ASN A 167 19.96 -16.42 0.86
C ASN A 167 18.49 -16.21 1.25
N LEU A 168 17.94 -15.01 1.09
CA LEU A 168 16.50 -14.76 1.31
C LEU A 168 15.63 -15.61 0.38
N SER A 169 16.02 -15.78 -0.90
CA SER A 169 15.29 -16.61 -1.86
C SER A 169 15.26 -18.09 -1.49
N LEU A 170 16.23 -18.54 -0.68
CA LEU A 170 16.32 -19.89 -0.14
C LEU A 170 15.80 -19.99 1.31
N GLU A 171 15.12 -18.95 1.81
CA GLU A 171 14.61 -18.85 3.19
C GLU A 171 15.71 -18.98 4.27
N ARG A 172 16.96 -18.70 3.89
CA ARG A 172 18.13 -18.68 4.79
C ARG A 172 18.29 -17.33 5.45
N HIS A 173 17.34 -17.00 6.32
CA HIS A 173 17.23 -15.68 6.93
C HIS A 173 18.48 -15.30 7.77
N SER A 174 19.09 -16.25 8.46
CA SER A 174 20.28 -16.02 9.31
C SER A 174 21.49 -15.61 8.47
N GLU A 175 21.75 -16.34 7.39
CA GLU A 175 22.85 -16.10 6.45
C GLU A 175 22.63 -14.80 5.69
N ALA A 176 21.38 -14.51 5.30
CA ALA A 176 21.03 -13.22 4.72
C ALA A 176 21.33 -12.07 5.68
N ALA A 177 20.97 -12.19 6.97
CA ALA A 177 21.22 -11.16 7.97
C ALA A 177 22.73 -10.93 8.21
N ALA A 178 23.53 -12.01 8.15
CA ALA A 178 24.98 -11.92 8.22
C ALA A 178 25.56 -11.16 7.01
N ALA A 179 25.06 -11.42 5.81
CA ALA A 179 25.47 -10.71 4.59
C ALA A 179 25.05 -9.22 4.60
N TYR A 180 23.83 -8.91 5.04
CA TYR A 180 23.40 -7.52 5.27
C TYR A 180 24.34 -6.79 6.25
N GLY A 181 24.75 -7.44 7.34
CA GLY A 181 25.67 -6.86 8.32
C GLY A 181 27.06 -6.53 7.79
N LYS A 182 27.50 -7.16 6.68
CA LYS A 182 28.83 -6.88 6.07
C LYS A 182 28.89 -5.54 5.35
N VAL A 183 27.74 -4.99 4.97
CA VAL A 183 27.65 -3.75 4.19
C VAL A 183 27.04 -2.60 4.97
N GLU A 184 26.82 -2.76 6.28
CA GLU A 184 26.13 -1.78 7.12
C GLU A 184 26.83 -0.41 7.14
N ASP A 185 28.17 -0.40 7.15
CA ASP A 185 28.94 0.84 7.11
C ASP A 185 28.79 1.58 5.77
N ALA A 186 28.73 0.84 4.66
CA ALA A 186 28.63 1.40 3.31
C ALA A 186 27.19 1.81 2.94
N MET A 187 26.20 1.01 3.37
CA MET A 187 24.79 1.18 3.03
C MET A 187 23.99 1.88 4.12
N GLY A 188 24.63 2.29 5.22
CA GLY A 188 23.95 2.89 6.37
C GLY A 188 23.26 4.23 6.09
N GLY A 189 23.41 4.81 4.90
CA GLY A 189 22.69 6.00 4.42
C GLY A 189 21.51 5.72 3.50
N ASP A 190 21.21 4.45 3.20
CA ASP A 190 20.13 4.03 2.32
C ASP A 190 18.90 3.54 3.15
N PRO A 191 17.76 4.26 3.13
CA PRO A 191 16.54 3.87 3.83
C PRO A 191 16.00 2.48 3.46
N ASP A 192 16.10 2.09 2.20
CA ASP A 192 15.59 0.80 1.71
C ASP A 192 16.40 -0.35 2.32
N TYR A 193 17.73 -0.20 2.33
CA TYR A 193 18.63 -1.14 3.00
C TYR A 193 18.34 -1.23 4.50
N LEU A 194 18.25 -0.08 5.17
CA LEU A 194 18.07 -0.02 6.62
C LEU A 194 16.77 -0.71 7.06
N THR A 195 15.67 -0.44 6.36
CA THR A 195 14.37 -1.03 6.70
C THR A 195 14.28 -2.50 6.32
N SER A 196 14.84 -2.91 5.18
CA SER A 196 14.92 -4.33 4.80
C SER A 196 15.74 -5.14 5.80
N TYR A 197 16.86 -4.57 6.28
CA TYR A 197 17.69 -5.22 7.28
C TYR A 197 16.97 -5.28 8.64
N ALA A 198 16.27 -4.22 9.03
CA ALA A 198 15.47 -4.19 10.24
C ALA A 198 14.37 -5.26 10.24
N ASP A 199 13.64 -5.39 9.14
CA ASP A 199 12.58 -6.40 8.98
C ASP A 199 13.14 -7.82 9.10
N LEU A 200 14.25 -8.10 8.43
CA LEU A 200 14.93 -9.39 8.51
C LEU A 200 15.39 -9.74 9.93
N LEU A 201 15.98 -8.77 10.64
CA LEU A 201 16.38 -8.95 12.03
C LEU A 201 15.18 -9.15 12.96
N ALA A 202 14.08 -8.44 12.73
CA ALA A 202 12.85 -8.61 13.48
C ALA A 202 12.25 -10.00 13.26
N MET A 203 12.26 -10.50 12.02
CA MET A 203 11.80 -11.86 11.68
C MET A 203 12.61 -12.92 12.44
N LEU A 204 13.94 -12.81 12.44
CA LEU A 204 14.82 -13.70 13.22
C LEU A 204 14.60 -13.60 14.74
N ALA A 205 14.14 -12.44 15.22
CA ALA A 205 13.80 -12.20 16.62
C ALA A 205 12.31 -12.51 16.94
N GLY A 206 11.60 -13.26 16.08
CA GLY A 206 10.22 -13.65 16.31
C GLY A 206 9.21 -12.49 16.20
N GLY A 207 9.47 -11.53 15.30
CA GLY A 207 8.64 -10.34 15.09
C GLY A 207 8.96 -9.19 16.06
N LYS A 208 10.04 -9.28 16.83
CA LYS A 208 10.38 -8.29 17.85
C LYS A 208 11.09 -7.07 17.22
N LEU A 209 10.36 -5.95 17.13
CA LEU A 209 10.87 -4.67 16.63
C LEU A 209 11.44 -3.80 17.77
N SER A 210 12.53 -4.25 18.40
CA SER A 210 13.20 -3.54 19.50
C SER A 210 14.71 -3.72 19.45
N GLY A 211 15.49 -2.77 19.97
CA GLY A 211 16.96 -2.79 19.85
C GLY A 211 17.38 -2.46 18.43
N LYS A 212 18.34 -3.20 17.87
CA LYS A 212 18.91 -2.92 16.53
C LYS A 212 17.87 -2.71 15.41
N PRO A 213 16.81 -3.54 15.26
CA PRO A 213 15.77 -3.28 14.27
C PRO A 213 15.14 -1.90 14.40
N LEU A 214 14.83 -1.46 15.63
CA LEU A 214 14.23 -0.16 15.88
C LEU A 214 15.21 0.98 15.54
N ASP A 215 16.49 0.84 15.91
CA ASP A 215 17.52 1.84 15.61
C ASP A 215 17.68 2.05 14.09
N LEU A 216 17.62 0.95 13.31
CA LEU A 216 17.68 0.98 11.85
C LEU A 216 16.45 1.65 11.24
N ILE A 217 15.24 1.33 11.74
CA ILE A 217 13.98 1.96 11.30
C ILE A 217 14.00 3.47 11.57
N GLU A 218 14.42 3.88 12.76
CA GLU A 218 14.52 5.30 13.14
C GLU A 218 15.59 6.02 12.33
N LYS A 219 16.69 5.36 11.98
CA LYS A 219 17.70 5.91 11.07
C LYS A 219 17.12 6.09 9.66
N ALA A 220 16.41 5.11 9.14
CA ALA A 220 15.77 5.19 7.82
C ALA A 220 14.78 6.36 7.76
N LEU A 221 13.91 6.50 8.77
CA LEU A 221 12.92 7.58 8.84
C LEU A 221 13.49 8.98 9.09
N ARG A 222 14.72 9.08 9.58
CA ARG A 222 15.46 10.35 9.64
C ARG A 222 16.00 10.77 8.26
N ILE A 223 16.34 9.81 7.42
CA ILE A 223 16.86 10.04 6.07
C ILE A 223 15.68 10.29 5.10
N ASP A 224 14.69 9.41 5.13
CA ASP A 224 13.44 9.53 4.37
C ASP A 224 12.23 9.42 5.32
N PRO A 225 11.64 10.56 5.71
CA PRO A 225 10.45 10.59 6.57
C PRO A 225 9.19 9.98 5.92
N GLU A 226 9.15 9.79 4.61
CA GLU A 226 7.99 9.26 3.89
C GLU A 226 8.19 7.79 3.46
N HIS A 227 9.30 7.18 3.88
CA HIS A 227 9.63 5.79 3.56
C HIS A 227 8.55 4.81 4.05
N VAL A 228 7.79 4.24 3.12
CA VAL A 228 6.58 3.45 3.40
C VAL A 228 6.86 2.27 4.34
N LEU A 229 7.85 1.43 4.02
CA LEU A 229 8.23 0.29 4.86
C LEU A 229 8.74 0.74 6.24
N GLY A 230 9.42 1.90 6.29
CA GLY A 230 9.92 2.46 7.55
C GLY A 230 8.78 2.89 8.45
N LEU A 231 7.79 3.57 7.89
CA LEU A 231 6.58 4.01 8.59
C LEU A 231 5.74 2.81 9.03
N TRP A 232 5.60 1.78 8.19
CA TRP A 232 4.89 0.57 8.55
C TRP A 232 5.54 -0.14 9.76
N LEU A 233 6.84 -0.40 9.69
CA LEU A 233 7.60 -1.05 10.78
C LEU A 233 7.63 -0.20 12.05
N ALA A 234 7.77 1.13 11.94
CA ALA A 234 7.73 2.03 13.09
C ALA A 234 6.36 2.02 13.78
N GLY A 235 5.27 2.00 13.00
CA GLY A 235 3.92 1.90 13.53
C GLY A 235 3.67 0.57 14.24
N THR A 236 4.15 -0.54 13.67
CA THR A 236 4.08 -1.87 14.32
C THR A 236 4.90 -1.91 15.60
N ALA A 237 6.12 -1.33 15.59
CA ALA A 237 6.93 -1.21 16.78
C ALA A 237 6.24 -0.38 17.87
N ALA A 238 5.56 0.72 17.49
CA ALA A 238 4.76 1.57 18.38
C ALA A 238 3.57 0.84 18.99
N TYR A 239 2.86 0.08 18.17
CA TYR A 239 1.73 -0.72 18.61
C TYR A 239 2.17 -1.78 19.64
N ASN A 240 3.29 -2.47 19.39
CA ASN A 240 3.83 -3.49 20.28
C ASN A 240 4.28 -2.95 21.65
N ARG A 241 4.63 -1.66 21.73
CA ARG A 241 4.94 -0.96 23.00
C ARG A 241 3.73 -0.24 23.62
N ASN A 242 2.52 -0.51 23.13
CA ASN A 242 1.26 0.14 23.53
C ASN A 242 1.20 1.65 23.28
N ASP A 243 2.11 2.19 22.46
CA ASP A 243 2.03 3.56 21.98
C ASP A 243 1.08 3.61 20.77
N TYR A 244 -0.21 3.46 21.06
CA TYR A 244 -1.23 3.38 20.02
C TYR A 244 -1.43 4.70 19.27
N ALA A 245 -1.19 5.84 19.94
CA ALA A 245 -1.23 7.15 19.31
C ALA A 245 -0.09 7.31 18.29
N GLY A 246 1.14 6.95 18.67
CA GLY A 246 2.29 6.93 17.76
C GLY A 246 2.09 5.93 16.62
N ALA A 247 1.57 4.74 16.90
CA ALA A 247 1.30 3.71 15.89
C ALA A 247 0.36 4.22 14.79
N ALA A 248 -0.77 4.81 15.19
CA ALA A 248 -1.69 5.44 14.25
C ALA A 248 -1.00 6.53 13.42
N GLY A 249 -0.23 7.40 14.06
CA GLY A 249 0.48 8.49 13.37
C GLY A 249 1.44 8.01 12.27
N TYR A 250 2.18 6.93 12.51
CA TYR A 250 3.08 6.35 11.49
C TYR A 250 2.32 5.74 10.32
N TRP A 251 1.31 4.91 10.60
CA TRP A 251 0.53 4.26 9.54
C TRP A 251 -0.28 5.27 8.71
N GLU A 252 -0.80 6.34 9.34
CA GLU A 252 -1.46 7.43 8.61
C GLU A 252 -0.53 8.18 7.67
N ARG A 253 0.74 8.34 8.03
CA ARG A 253 1.75 8.90 7.12
C ARG A 253 2.03 7.94 5.96
N ALA A 254 2.13 6.64 6.22
CA ALA A 254 2.35 5.64 5.17
C ALA A 254 1.20 5.63 4.15
N ILE A 255 -0.05 5.71 4.62
CA ILE A 255 -1.26 5.75 3.77
C ILE A 255 -1.25 6.95 2.81
N LYS A 256 -0.66 8.10 3.19
CA LYS A 256 -0.60 9.28 2.31
C LYS A 256 0.32 9.10 1.11
N VAL A 257 1.29 8.20 1.21
CA VAL A 257 2.30 7.94 0.17
C VAL A 257 1.87 6.77 -0.73
N LEU A 258 1.09 5.84 -0.18
CA LEU A 258 0.59 4.67 -0.91
C LEU A 258 -0.42 5.05 -1.99
N PRO A 259 -0.53 4.26 -3.07
CA PRO A 259 -1.57 4.44 -4.07
C PRO A 259 -2.96 4.42 -3.43
N PRO A 260 -3.84 5.37 -3.79
CA PRO A 260 -5.24 5.33 -3.38
C PRO A 260 -5.86 3.97 -3.74
N ASP A 261 -6.70 3.44 -2.84
CA ASP A 261 -7.39 2.15 -2.99
C ASP A 261 -6.51 0.89 -3.07
N SER A 262 -5.20 1.00 -2.79
CA SER A 262 -4.34 -0.17 -2.61
C SER A 262 -4.76 -1.01 -1.40
N GLU A 263 -4.56 -2.32 -1.49
CA GLU A 263 -4.81 -3.24 -0.37
C GLU A 263 -3.99 -2.85 0.86
N ASP A 264 -2.73 -2.45 0.67
CA ASP A 264 -1.84 -1.98 1.74
C ASP A 264 -2.39 -0.74 2.45
N ALA A 265 -2.90 0.25 1.70
CA ALA A 265 -3.52 1.43 2.27
C ALA A 265 -4.77 1.09 3.10
N ARG A 266 -5.58 0.12 2.64
CA ARG A 266 -6.74 -0.38 3.38
C ARG A 266 -6.34 -1.08 4.68
N MET A 267 -5.39 -2.01 4.63
CA MET A 267 -4.90 -2.74 5.80
C MET A 267 -4.29 -1.80 6.86
N LEU A 268 -3.49 -0.84 6.41
CA LEU A 268 -2.92 0.19 7.30
C LEU A 268 -4.01 1.11 7.86
N GLY A 269 -5.03 1.44 7.08
CA GLY A 269 -6.17 2.24 7.53
C GLY A 269 -6.97 1.55 8.65
N GLU A 270 -7.24 0.25 8.49
CA GLU A 270 -7.89 -0.57 9.51
C GLU A 270 -7.04 -0.63 10.80
N SER A 271 -5.73 -0.85 10.65
CA SER A 271 -4.77 -0.88 11.76
C SER A 271 -4.68 0.46 12.49
N ALA A 272 -4.62 1.57 11.76
CA ALA A 272 -4.59 2.92 12.32
C ALA A 272 -5.90 3.27 13.04
N ALA A 273 -7.05 2.86 12.49
CA ALA A 273 -8.34 3.05 13.15
C ALA A 273 -8.42 2.28 14.48
N GLU A 274 -7.94 1.04 14.52
CA GLU A 274 -7.86 0.25 15.75
C GLU A 274 -6.91 0.88 16.78
N ALA A 275 -5.71 1.29 16.36
CA ALA A 275 -4.78 1.97 17.23
C ALA A 275 -5.38 3.27 17.80
N LYS A 276 -6.10 4.06 17.00
CA LYS A 276 -6.82 5.25 17.50
C LYS A 276 -7.90 4.92 18.52
N ARG A 277 -8.67 3.85 18.30
CA ARG A 277 -9.65 3.38 19.30
C ARG A 277 -8.96 3.04 20.61
N ARG A 278 -7.86 2.28 20.57
CA ARG A 278 -7.08 1.93 21.76
C ARG A 278 -6.44 3.14 22.43
N ALA A 279 -5.99 4.12 21.67
CA ALA A 279 -5.44 5.36 22.21
C ALA A 279 -6.48 6.21 22.95
N THR A 280 -7.76 6.12 22.57
CA THR A 280 -8.86 6.85 23.21
C THR A 280 -9.66 6.04 24.21
N LEU A 281 -9.37 4.74 24.36
CA LEU A 281 -9.92 3.91 25.42
C LEU A 281 -9.51 4.51 26.78
N LYS A 282 -10.42 5.30 27.36
CA LYS A 282 -10.33 5.67 28.77
C LYS A 282 -10.65 4.42 29.56
N ILE A 283 -9.62 3.83 30.13
CA ILE A 283 -9.78 2.78 31.14
C ILE A 283 -10.53 3.42 32.31
N ASP A 284 -11.85 3.23 32.39
CA ASP A 284 -12.63 3.66 33.55
C ASP A 284 -12.25 2.76 34.73
N PRO A 285 -11.63 3.30 35.80
CA PRO A 285 -11.35 2.55 37.02
C PRO A 285 -12.51 1.69 37.52
N ALA A 286 -13.76 2.17 37.37
CA ALA A 286 -14.96 1.47 37.81
C ALA A 286 -15.29 0.23 36.96
N GLN A 287 -14.73 0.12 35.76
CA GLN A 287 -14.92 -0.97 34.81
C GLN A 287 -13.72 -1.92 34.74
N THR A 288 -12.77 -1.80 35.68
CA THR A 288 -11.56 -2.63 35.72
C THR A 288 -11.46 -3.47 36.98
N VAL A 289 -10.61 -4.50 36.96
CA VAL A 289 -10.15 -5.16 38.18
C VAL A 289 -8.64 -5.04 38.27
N ALA A 290 -8.15 -4.40 39.32
CA ALA A 290 -6.73 -4.20 39.56
C ALA A 290 -6.27 -4.85 40.88
N GLY A 291 -4.98 -5.15 40.94
CA GLY A 291 -4.39 -5.79 42.10
C GLY A 291 -2.92 -6.07 41.94
N LYS A 292 -2.40 -6.88 42.86
CA LYS A 292 -1.00 -7.30 42.89
C LYS A 292 -0.92 -8.81 42.89
N VAL A 293 -0.08 -9.37 42.02
CA VAL A 293 0.23 -10.79 41.96
C VAL A 293 1.66 -11.04 42.45
N GLU A 294 1.83 -12.06 43.28
CA GLU A 294 3.12 -12.42 43.86
C GLU A 294 3.30 -13.95 43.88
N LEU A 295 4.54 -14.41 43.68
CA LEU A 295 4.90 -15.82 43.83
C LEU A 295 5.31 -16.12 45.27
N SER A 296 4.76 -17.19 45.84
CA SER A 296 5.16 -17.66 47.16
C SER A 296 6.63 -18.08 47.18
N PRO A 297 7.44 -17.66 48.17
CA PRO A 297 8.83 -18.11 48.31
C PRO A 297 8.99 -19.64 48.32
N LYS A 298 7.98 -20.38 48.82
CA LYS A 298 7.99 -21.85 48.86
C LYS A 298 7.96 -22.50 47.47
N LEU A 299 7.48 -21.78 46.45
CA LEU A 299 7.37 -22.27 45.07
C LEU A 299 8.34 -21.57 44.12
N ALA A 300 9.18 -20.65 44.61
CA ALA A 300 10.11 -19.89 43.80
C ALA A 300 11.11 -20.78 43.03
N THR A 301 11.55 -21.89 43.64
CA THR A 301 12.44 -22.86 43.00
C THR A 301 11.76 -23.73 41.94
N GLN A 302 10.43 -23.65 41.82
CA GLN A 302 9.64 -24.41 40.85
C GLN A 302 9.25 -23.59 39.63
N ALA A 303 9.70 -22.34 39.51
CA ALA A 303 9.42 -21.47 38.38
C ALA A 303 10.73 -20.91 37.82
N ALA A 304 10.87 -20.90 36.50
CA ALA A 304 11.97 -20.22 35.82
C ALA A 304 11.65 -18.72 35.66
N PRO A 305 12.66 -17.82 35.65
CA PRO A 305 12.43 -16.39 35.48
C PRO A 305 11.64 -16.02 34.20
N ASP A 306 11.84 -16.77 33.12
CA ASP A 306 11.17 -16.57 31.84
C ASP A 306 9.83 -17.30 31.69
N ASP A 307 9.39 -18.06 32.72
CA ASP A 307 8.07 -18.70 32.70
C ASP A 307 6.97 -17.63 32.63
N THR A 308 5.91 -17.91 31.86
CA THR A 308 4.78 -16.99 31.68
C THR A 308 3.80 -17.10 32.84
N VAL A 309 3.47 -15.96 33.43
CA VAL A 309 2.40 -15.78 34.40
C VAL A 309 1.17 -15.23 33.67
N PHE A 310 0.12 -16.02 33.64
CA PHE A 310 -1.19 -15.60 33.16
C PHE A 310 -2.06 -15.14 34.32
N ILE A 311 -2.69 -13.98 34.20
CA ILE A 311 -3.66 -13.44 35.15
C ILE A 311 -4.99 -13.37 34.43
N PHE A 312 -5.97 -14.16 34.87
CA PHE A 312 -7.25 -14.33 34.21
C PHE A 312 -8.36 -13.69 35.02
N ALA A 313 -9.32 -13.03 34.35
CA ALA A 313 -10.66 -12.83 34.89
C ALA A 313 -11.64 -13.73 34.13
N ARG A 314 -12.41 -14.54 34.85
CA ARG A 314 -13.53 -15.33 34.33
C ARG A 314 -14.86 -14.76 34.82
N PRO A 315 -15.97 -14.98 34.10
CA PRO A 315 -17.29 -14.59 34.60
C PRO A 315 -17.62 -15.37 35.88
N ALA A 316 -18.41 -14.75 36.77
CA ALA A 316 -18.85 -15.39 38.00
C ALA A 316 -19.88 -16.53 37.77
N ASP A 317 -20.40 -16.67 36.55
CA ASP A 317 -21.34 -17.72 36.14
C ASP A 317 -20.70 -19.13 36.02
N GLY A 318 -19.37 -19.23 36.15
CA GLY A 318 -18.62 -20.49 36.12
C GLY A 318 -18.13 -20.91 34.72
N THR A 319 -18.33 -20.08 33.69
CA THR A 319 -17.80 -20.31 32.35
C THR A 319 -16.27 -20.32 32.36
N ARG A 320 -15.66 -21.29 31.67
CA ARG A 320 -14.19 -21.50 31.70
C ARG A 320 -13.40 -20.50 30.85
N VAL A 321 -14.06 -19.85 29.90
CA VAL A 321 -13.44 -18.89 28.98
C VAL A 321 -13.18 -17.57 29.72
N PRO A 322 -11.93 -17.06 29.76
CA PRO A 322 -11.62 -15.78 30.39
C PRO A 322 -12.20 -14.59 29.60
N LEU A 323 -12.67 -13.58 30.33
CA LEU A 323 -13.08 -12.27 29.82
C LEU A 323 -11.89 -11.34 29.59
N ALA A 324 -10.82 -11.49 30.37
CA ALA A 324 -9.61 -10.68 30.30
C ALA A 324 -8.39 -11.51 30.69
N VAL A 325 -7.28 -11.33 29.99
CA VAL A 325 -6.03 -12.05 30.22
C VAL A 325 -4.82 -11.11 30.14
N ALA A 326 -4.12 -10.94 31.26
CA ALA A 326 -2.80 -10.32 31.27
C ALA A 326 -1.69 -11.39 31.28
N ARG A 327 -0.57 -11.09 30.62
CA ARG A 327 0.61 -11.97 30.52
C ARG A 327 1.85 -11.20 30.98
N VAL A 328 2.56 -11.75 31.95
CA VAL A 328 3.84 -11.21 32.46
C VAL A 328 4.81 -12.36 32.70
N ARG A 329 6.08 -12.09 33.00
CA ARG A 329 7.04 -13.15 33.35
C ARG A 329 7.16 -13.31 34.86
N VAL A 330 7.64 -14.47 35.29
CA VAL A 330 7.96 -14.71 36.71
C VAL A 330 9.02 -13.71 37.20
N ALA A 331 9.98 -13.34 36.36
CA ALA A 331 10.98 -12.30 36.66
C ALA A 331 10.38 -10.92 36.95
N ASP A 332 9.18 -10.63 36.44
CA ASP A 332 8.49 -9.36 36.64
C ASP A 332 7.65 -9.36 37.94
N LEU A 333 7.59 -10.49 38.66
CA LEU A 333 6.90 -10.58 39.95
C LEU A 333 7.75 -9.99 41.09
N PRO A 334 7.14 -9.27 42.04
CA PRO A 334 5.71 -9.02 42.15
C PRO A 334 5.18 -7.96 41.20
N TYR A 335 4.02 -8.22 40.57
CA TYR A 335 3.50 -7.38 39.48
C TYR A 335 2.14 -6.75 39.85
N ALA A 336 1.99 -5.46 39.57
CA ALA A 336 0.71 -4.76 39.68
C ALA A 336 -0.05 -4.86 38.35
N PHE A 337 -1.21 -5.52 38.38
CA PHE A 337 -2.01 -5.78 37.19
C PHE A 337 -3.28 -4.92 37.16
N VAL A 338 -3.75 -4.63 35.95
CA VAL A 338 -5.08 -4.09 35.66
C VAL A 338 -5.68 -4.97 34.58
N LEU A 339 -6.88 -5.49 34.83
CA LEU A 339 -7.68 -6.23 33.86
C LEU A 339 -8.81 -5.31 33.42
N ASP A 340 -8.85 -5.06 32.11
CA ASP A 340 -9.83 -4.21 31.44
C ASP A 340 -10.21 -4.82 30.09
N ASP A 341 -11.10 -4.15 29.36
CA ASP A 341 -11.60 -4.60 28.07
C ASP A 341 -10.52 -4.68 26.98
N SER A 342 -9.40 -3.95 27.10
CA SER A 342 -8.28 -4.03 26.17
C SER A 342 -7.53 -5.36 26.28
N THR A 343 -7.67 -6.04 27.42
CA THR A 343 -7.11 -7.37 27.68
C THR A 343 -8.10 -8.50 27.37
N ALA A 344 -9.26 -8.18 26.80
CA ALA A 344 -10.27 -9.16 26.42
C ALA A 344 -9.86 -9.98 25.19
N MET A 345 -10.24 -11.26 25.18
CA MET A 345 -9.98 -12.15 24.04
C MET A 345 -10.97 -11.97 22.89
N THR A 346 -12.21 -11.56 23.20
CA THR A 346 -13.25 -11.27 22.21
C THR A 346 -13.96 -9.95 22.53
N PRO A 347 -14.26 -9.10 21.54
CA PRO A 347 -14.91 -7.80 21.78
C PRO A 347 -16.33 -7.90 22.38
N GLU A 348 -17.00 -9.03 22.15
CA GLU A 348 -18.43 -9.24 22.50
C GLU A 348 -18.64 -9.58 23.98
N ARG A 349 -17.60 -10.03 24.69
CA ARG A 349 -17.64 -10.40 26.10
C ARG A 349 -16.43 -9.80 26.83
N SER A 350 -16.68 -8.72 27.55
CA SER A 350 -15.66 -7.93 28.21
C SER A 350 -15.86 -7.89 29.73
N ILE A 351 -14.85 -7.44 30.46
CA ILE A 351 -14.91 -7.37 31.93
C ILE A 351 -15.83 -6.24 32.39
N SER A 352 -15.91 -5.13 31.64
CA SER A 352 -16.74 -3.97 31.96
C SER A 352 -18.25 -4.27 31.97
N GLY A 353 -18.68 -5.29 31.22
CA GLY A 353 -20.07 -5.74 31.18
C GLY A 353 -20.50 -6.59 32.36
N GLU A 354 -19.58 -7.02 33.21
CA GLU A 354 -19.87 -7.90 34.36
C GLU A 354 -19.97 -7.10 35.66
N SER A 355 -20.83 -7.56 36.59
CA SER A 355 -20.84 -7.02 37.95
C SER A 355 -19.78 -7.68 38.84
N ARG A 356 -19.46 -8.94 38.58
CA ARG A 356 -18.54 -9.77 39.36
C ARG A 356 -17.76 -10.71 38.46
N VAL A 357 -16.50 -10.91 38.81
CA VAL A 357 -15.60 -11.83 38.12
C VAL A 357 -14.79 -12.66 39.10
N ILE A 358 -14.32 -13.80 38.62
CA ILE A 358 -13.39 -14.68 39.33
C ILE A 358 -12.00 -14.43 38.76
N VAL A 359 -11.06 -13.99 39.61
CA VAL A 359 -9.70 -13.70 39.20
C VAL A 359 -8.73 -14.72 39.77
N GLU A 360 -7.84 -15.24 38.93
CA GLU A 360 -6.79 -16.18 39.31
C GLU A 360 -5.50 -15.91 38.53
N ALA A 361 -4.35 -16.31 39.09
CA ALA A 361 -3.06 -16.26 38.43
C ALA A 361 -2.47 -17.67 38.28
N ARG A 362 -1.82 -17.95 37.14
CA ARG A 362 -1.16 -19.23 36.86
C ARG A 362 0.20 -19.03 36.21
N VAL A 363 1.20 -19.76 36.67
CA VAL A 363 2.50 -19.92 35.99
C VAL A 363 2.40 -21.12 35.05
N SER A 364 2.71 -20.91 33.77
CA SER A 364 2.73 -21.96 32.75
C SER A 364 4.11 -22.06 32.13
N ARG A 365 4.75 -23.22 32.32
CA ARG A 365 6.06 -23.52 31.70
C ARG A 365 5.96 -23.75 30.19
N THR A 366 4.78 -24.11 29.70
CA THR A 366 4.56 -24.43 28.29
C THR A 366 4.07 -23.23 27.47
N GLY A 367 3.95 -22.06 28.09
CA GLY A 367 3.41 -20.86 27.45
C GLY A 367 1.91 -20.92 27.11
N ASN A 368 1.22 -22.01 27.46
CA ASN A 368 -0.21 -22.17 27.20
C ASN A 368 -1.06 -21.72 28.39
N ALA A 369 -2.19 -21.06 28.10
CA ALA A 369 -3.13 -20.58 29.12
C ALA A 369 -3.98 -21.71 29.76
N ILE A 370 -4.02 -22.91 29.16
CA ILE A 370 -4.79 -24.05 29.66
C ILE A 370 -4.04 -24.72 30.81
N ALA A 371 -4.76 -25.04 31.90
CA ALA A 371 -4.18 -25.66 33.08
C ALA A 371 -3.60 -27.03 32.76
N LYS A 372 -2.35 -27.27 33.16
CA LYS A 372 -1.71 -28.58 33.15
C LYS A 372 -1.33 -29.01 34.55
N ASP A 373 -1.20 -30.32 34.71
CA ASP A 373 -0.75 -30.90 35.98
C ASP A 373 0.68 -30.42 36.28
N GLY A 374 0.91 -29.93 37.49
CA GLY A 374 2.19 -29.35 37.89
C GLY A 374 2.36 -27.85 37.64
N ASP A 375 1.41 -27.18 36.99
CA ASP A 375 1.40 -25.71 36.91
C ASP A 375 1.25 -25.09 38.31
N LEU A 376 1.79 -23.88 38.52
CA LEU A 376 1.62 -23.16 39.78
C LEU A 376 0.43 -22.21 39.65
N GLN A 377 -0.44 -22.14 40.66
CA GLN A 377 -1.63 -21.28 40.64
C GLN A 377 -1.88 -20.56 41.96
N SER A 378 -2.58 -19.44 41.88
CA SER A 378 -3.22 -18.80 43.03
C SER A 378 -4.55 -19.46 43.36
N GLU A 379 -5.10 -19.11 44.52
CA GLU A 379 -6.52 -19.27 44.77
C GLU A 379 -7.34 -18.38 43.83
N ALA A 380 -8.51 -18.87 43.41
CA ALA A 380 -9.45 -18.11 42.61
C ALA A 380 -10.28 -17.21 43.55
N LEU A 381 -10.28 -15.90 43.28
CA LEU A 381 -10.96 -14.90 44.10
C LEU A 381 -12.13 -14.29 43.33
N THR A 382 -13.34 -14.39 43.88
CA THR A 382 -14.52 -13.72 43.32
C THR A 382 -14.59 -12.29 43.81
N THR A 383 -14.47 -11.32 42.92
CA THR A 383 -14.52 -9.89 43.24
C THR A 383 -15.54 -9.13 42.39
N ARG A 384 -15.80 -7.87 42.74
CA ARG A 384 -16.61 -6.94 41.94
C ARG A 384 -15.73 -6.27 40.89
N VAL A 385 -16.32 -5.95 39.75
CA VAL A 385 -15.70 -5.04 38.79
C VAL A 385 -15.63 -3.65 39.44
N GLY A 386 -14.47 -2.99 39.30
CA GLY A 386 -14.08 -1.79 40.05
C GLY A 386 -13.16 -2.04 41.26
N GLU A 387 -12.91 -3.30 41.63
CA GLU A 387 -11.95 -3.63 42.71
C GLU A 387 -10.51 -3.30 42.29
N ARG A 388 -9.72 -2.72 43.20
CA ARG A 388 -8.35 -2.23 42.89
C ARG A 388 -7.24 -2.78 43.78
N SER A 389 -7.60 -3.44 44.87
CA SER A 389 -6.65 -3.90 45.90
C SER A 389 -6.58 -5.43 45.98
N LEU A 390 -6.87 -6.12 44.88
CA LEU A 390 -6.87 -7.58 44.87
C LEU A 390 -5.44 -8.12 45.10
N ARG A 391 -5.29 -9.16 45.92
CA ARG A 391 -4.00 -9.80 46.17
C ARG A 391 -4.05 -11.25 45.73
N LEU A 392 -3.33 -11.57 44.66
CA LEU A 392 -3.18 -12.93 44.16
C LEU A 392 -1.83 -13.48 44.61
N LYS A 393 -1.86 -14.56 45.37
CA LYS A 393 -0.64 -15.26 45.80
C LYS A 393 -0.58 -16.62 45.15
N ILE A 394 0.40 -16.83 44.29
CA ILE A 394 0.65 -18.12 43.64
C ILE A 394 1.31 -19.03 44.68
N ASN A 395 0.54 -19.96 45.24
CA ASN A 395 0.95 -20.77 46.40
C ASN A 395 0.46 -22.23 46.34
N ARG A 396 -0.21 -22.65 45.25
CA ARG A 396 -0.70 -24.03 45.06
C ARG A 396 -0.13 -24.59 43.76
N ILE A 397 0.02 -25.91 43.73
CA ILE A 397 0.34 -26.67 42.52
C ILE A 397 -0.99 -27.22 41.99
N VAL A 398 -1.25 -27.03 40.70
CA VAL A 398 -2.39 -27.63 40.00
C VAL A 398 -2.23 -29.14 40.05
N ARG A 399 -3.21 -29.81 40.67
CA ARG A 399 -3.35 -31.27 40.64
C ARG A 399 -4.69 -31.59 40.01
N ARG A 400 -4.70 -32.37 38.93
CA ARG A 400 -5.96 -32.86 38.36
C ARG A 400 -6.61 -33.82 39.39
N PRO A 401 -7.92 -33.72 39.68
CA PRO A 401 -8.58 -34.75 40.47
C PRO A 401 -8.46 -36.10 39.73
N ALA A 402 -8.15 -37.17 40.48
CA ALA A 402 -8.12 -38.51 39.92
C ALA A 402 -9.49 -38.83 39.29
N PRO A 403 -9.54 -39.48 38.11
CA PRO A 403 -10.81 -39.91 37.55
C PRO A 403 -11.40 -41.01 38.44
N GLY A 404 -12.47 -40.66 39.18
CA GLY A 404 -13.27 -41.59 39.97
C GLY A 404 -13.05 -41.49 41.48
N ALA A 405 -13.94 -40.76 42.15
CA ALA A 405 -14.31 -40.94 43.55
C ALA A 405 -15.82 -40.74 43.67
#